data_AF-A0A3D9LAU9-F1
#
_entry.id   AF-A0A3D9LAU9-F1
#
_cell.length_a   1.000
_cell.length_b   1.000
_cell.length_c   1.000
_cell.angle_alpha   90.00
_cell.angle_beta   90.00
_cell.angle_gamma   90.00
#
_symmetry.space_group_name_H-M   'P 1'
#
loop_
_entity.id
_entity.type
_entity.pdbx_description
1 polymer ?
#
loop_
_entity_poly.entity_id
_entity_poly.type
_entity_poly.pdbx_seq_one_letter_code
_entity_poly.pdbx_strand_id
1 'polypeptide(L)'
;MTSTFTVVTPSSHAAERLFDLSLSIDEHLGSMADSGEQAIDGVTSGGTSPLFGRLAERLILVPYLRRLIRQRNRHLLAVLDAAATAQRQKK
;
A
#
# COMPACT_ATOMS: atom_id res chain seq x y z
N MET A 1 -6.48 21.31 -2.30
CA MET A 1 -7.73 20.76 -1.73
C MET A 1 -7.38 19.38 -1.22
N THR A 2 -7.87 19.00 -0.04
CA THR A 2 -7.62 17.67 0.52
C THR A 2 -8.62 16.69 -0.08
N SER A 3 -8.15 15.62 -0.72
CA SER A 3 -9.01 14.53 -1.21
C SER A 3 -8.94 13.36 -0.23
N THR A 4 -10.10 12.86 0.21
CA THR A 4 -10.21 11.71 1.11
C THR A 4 -10.79 10.53 0.35
N PHE A 5 -10.25 9.33 0.58
CA PHE A 5 -10.85 8.08 0.11
C PHE A 5 -10.69 7.00 1.18
N THR A 6 -11.66 6.08 1.24
CA THR A 6 -11.67 4.97 2.18
C THR A 6 -11.56 3.66 1.42
N VAL A 7 -10.68 2.77 1.88
CA VAL A 7 -10.54 1.40 1.37
C VAL A 7 -10.76 0.44 2.52
N VAL A 8 -11.77 -0.42 2.40
CA VAL A 8 -12.07 -1.47 3.39
C VAL A 8 -11.63 -2.80 2.79
N THR A 9 -10.89 -3.58 3.57
CA THR A 9 -10.47 -4.93 3.19
C THR A 9 -11.02 -5.90 4.24
N PRO A 10 -12.02 -6.73 3.88
CA PRO A 10 -12.47 -7.81 4.75
C PRO A 10 -11.33 -8.79 5.01
N SER A 11 -11.16 -9.19 6.27
CA SER A 11 -10.15 -10.16 6.70
C SER A 11 -10.71 -11.03 7.79
N SER A 12 -10.37 -12.33 7.77
CA SER A 12 -10.64 -13.26 8.88
C SER A 12 -9.56 -13.21 9.97
N HIS A 13 -8.49 -12.44 9.76
CA HIS A 13 -7.38 -12.28 10.70
C HIS A 13 -7.64 -11.11 11.67
N ALA A 14 -7.13 -11.24 12.90
CA ALA A 14 -7.23 -10.20 13.91
C ALA A 14 -6.51 -8.91 13.47
N ALA A 15 -7.07 -7.75 13.86
CA ALA A 15 -6.56 -6.44 13.45
C ALA A 15 -5.13 -6.18 13.95
N GLU A 16 -4.80 -6.67 15.15
CA GLU A 16 -3.48 -6.56 15.77
C GLU A 16 -2.41 -7.24 14.90
N ARG A 17 -2.72 -8.42 14.34
CA ARG A 17 -1.79 -9.16 13.47
C ARG A 17 -1.53 -8.45 12.15
N LEU A 18 -2.56 -7.81 11.59
CA LEU A 18 -2.42 -6.97 10.40
C LEU A 18 -1.60 -5.71 10.71
N PHE A 19 -1.79 -5.12 11.90
CA PHE A 19 -1.06 -3.94 12.35
C PHE A 19 0.42 -4.25 12.56
N ASP A 20 0.77 -5.34 13.26
CA ASP A 20 2.15 -5.76 13.49
C ASP A 20 2.92 -5.96 12.17
N LEU A 21 2.30 -6.64 11.18
CA LEU A 21 2.92 -6.81 9.86
C LEU A 21 3.05 -5.49 9.10
N SER A 22 2.14 -4.52 9.30
CA SER A 22 2.25 -3.20 8.66
C SER A 22 3.43 -2.36 9.17
N LEU A 23 3.96 -2.70 10.35
CA LEU A 23 5.14 -2.08 10.94
C LEU A 23 6.45 -2.78 10.53
N SER A 24 6.39 -3.96 9.91
CA SER A 24 7.58 -4.70 9.47
C SER A 24 8.19 -4.08 8.22
N ILE A 25 9.50 -3.84 8.25
CA ILE A 25 10.27 -3.29 7.13
C ILE A 25 10.34 -4.29 5.96
N ASP A 26 10.59 -5.57 6.25
CA ASP A 26 10.72 -6.60 5.21
C ASP A 26 9.41 -6.81 4.45
N GLU A 27 8.28 -6.80 5.18
CA GLU A 27 6.95 -6.92 4.58
C GLU A 27 6.57 -5.65 3.80
N HIS A 28 6.99 -4.48 4.28
CA HIS A 28 6.83 -3.23 3.53
C HIS A 28 7.59 -3.28 2.20
N LEU A 29 8.86 -3.68 2.21
CA LEU A 29 9.68 -3.83 1.00
C LEU A 29 9.10 -4.87 0.05
N GLY A 30 8.68 -6.03 0.56
CA GLY A 30 8.01 -7.07 -0.23
C GLY A 30 6.73 -6.57 -0.90
N SER A 31 5.94 -5.74 -0.19
CA SER A 31 4.72 -5.17 -0.75
C SER A 31 4.96 -4.17 -1.89
N MET A 32 6.16 -3.58 -1.98
CA MET A 32 6.58 -2.61 -3.00
C MET A 32 7.45 -3.22 -4.12
N ALA A 33 7.68 -4.53 -4.13
CA ALA A 33 8.55 -5.16 -5.13
C ALA A 33 8.11 -4.90 -6.59
N ASP A 34 6.81 -4.80 -6.85
CA ASP A 34 6.26 -4.53 -8.19
C ASP A 34 6.16 -3.03 -8.55
N SER A 35 6.44 -2.11 -7.62
CA SER A 35 6.27 -0.67 -7.89
C SER A 35 7.44 -0.05 -8.65
N GLY A 36 8.61 -0.72 -8.70
CA GLY A 36 9.81 -0.21 -9.34
C GLY A 36 10.30 1.12 -8.72
N GLU A 37 9.91 1.39 -7.48
CA GLU A 37 10.15 2.69 -6.83
C GLU A 37 11.63 2.83 -6.46
N GLN A 38 12.27 3.84 -7.04
CA GLN A 38 13.63 4.26 -6.71
C GLN A 38 13.54 5.70 -6.22
N ALA A 39 14.15 6.03 -5.08
CA ALA A 39 14.17 7.40 -4.58
C ALA A 39 14.90 8.28 -5.61
N ILE A 40 14.17 9.17 -6.28
CA ILE A 40 14.71 10.06 -7.31
C ILE A 40 15.06 11.41 -6.68
N ASP A 41 16.36 11.68 -6.72
CA ASP A 41 17.07 12.95 -6.59
C ASP A 41 16.22 14.25 -6.73
N GLY A 42 15.91 14.87 -5.58
CA GLY A 42 15.97 16.33 -5.42
C GLY A 42 15.00 17.25 -6.17
N VAL A 43 13.96 16.78 -6.85
CA VAL A 43 13.00 17.70 -7.52
C VAL A 43 12.09 18.38 -6.48
N THR A 44 12.47 19.58 -6.04
CA THR A 44 11.74 20.41 -5.05
C THR A 44 10.93 21.56 -5.66
N SER A 45 10.89 21.70 -6.99
CA SER A 45 10.25 22.85 -7.65
C SER A 45 9.00 22.44 -8.42
N GLY A 46 7.84 22.62 -7.78
CA GLY A 46 6.52 22.54 -8.38
C GLY A 46 6.28 23.69 -9.35
N GLY A 47 6.85 23.60 -10.55
CA GLY A 47 6.41 24.42 -11.67
C GLY A 47 5.20 23.76 -12.32
N THR A 48 3.97 24.02 -11.87
CA THR A 48 2.81 23.69 -12.70
C THR A 48 1.56 24.43 -12.26
N SER A 49 0.92 25.08 -13.25
CA SER A 49 -0.42 25.65 -13.18
C SER A 49 -1.36 24.88 -12.24
N PRO A 50 -2.15 25.57 -11.37
CA PRO A 50 -3.09 24.94 -10.45
C PRO A 50 -4.09 23.96 -11.09
N LEU A 51 -4.32 24.08 -12.41
CA LEU A 51 -5.15 23.16 -13.19
C LEU A 51 -4.46 21.81 -13.43
N PHE A 52 -3.16 21.81 -13.73
CA PHE A 52 -2.39 20.59 -14.02
C PHE A 52 -2.18 19.73 -12.77
N GLY A 53 -1.89 20.34 -11.62
CA GLY A 53 -1.80 19.62 -10.35
C GLY A 53 -3.11 18.89 -9.99
N ARG A 54 -4.27 19.55 -10.20
CA ARG A 54 -5.60 18.95 -9.94
C ARG A 54 -5.93 17.79 -10.88
N LEU A 55 -5.53 17.91 -12.15
CA LEU A 55 -5.80 16.87 -13.14
C LEU A 55 -4.89 15.65 -12.91
N ALA A 56 -3.60 15.87 -12.62
CA ALA A 56 -2.66 14.81 -12.27
C ALA A 56 -3.05 14.11 -10.94
N GLU A 57 -3.48 14.87 -9.94
CA GLU A 57 -3.98 14.32 -8.67
C GLU A 57 -5.15 13.35 -8.93
N ARG A 58 -6.15 13.77 -9.70
CA ARG A 58 -7.35 12.96 -9.95
C ARG A 58 -7.13 11.80 -10.92
N LEU A 59 -6.36 12.01 -11.99
CA LEU A 59 -6.19 11.01 -13.04
C LEU A 59 -5.05 10.01 -12.75
N ILE A 60 -4.06 10.39 -11.95
CA ILE A 60 -2.85 9.57 -11.71
C ILE A 60 -2.71 9.28 -10.23
N LEU A 61 -2.62 10.29 -9.36
CA LEU A 61 -2.24 10.09 -7.96
C LEU A 61 -3.29 9.30 -7.16
N VAL A 62 -4.58 9.69 -7.24
CA VAL A 62 -5.67 8.98 -6.54
C VAL A 62 -5.79 7.52 -6.99
N PRO A 63 -5.86 7.18 -8.29
CA PRO A 63 -5.88 5.78 -8.70
C PRO A 63 -4.59 5.04 -8.33
N TYR A 64 -3.44 5.71 -8.36
CA TYR A 64 -2.15 5.13 -7.96
C TYR A 64 -2.12 4.77 -6.46
N LEU A 65 -2.45 5.71 -5.57
CA LEU A 65 -2.50 5.44 -4.13
C LEU A 65 -3.51 4.35 -3.78
N ARG A 66 -4.68 4.34 -4.45
CA ARG A 66 -5.67 3.25 -4.31
C ARG A 66 -5.10 1.90 -4.74
N ARG A 67 -4.34 1.85 -5.85
CA ARG A 67 -3.66 0.63 -6.30
C ARG A 67 -2.64 0.16 -5.26
N LEU A 68 -1.81 1.08 -4.76
CA LEU A 68 -0.75 0.78 -3.80
C LEU A 68 -1.29 0.21 -2.49
N ILE A 69 -2.34 0.85 -1.93
CA ILE A 69 -2.99 0.37 -0.70
C ILE A 69 -3.59 -1.02 -0.90
N ARG A 70 -4.25 -1.28 -2.04
CA ARG A 70 -4.80 -2.62 -2.32
C ARG A 70 -3.72 -3.67 -2.49
N GLN A 71 -2.62 -3.34 -3.17
CA GLN A 71 -1.49 -4.24 -3.34
C GLN A 71 -0.90 -4.63 -1.98
N ARG A 72 -0.61 -3.65 -1.12
CA ARG A 72 -0.15 -3.90 0.25
C ARG A 72 -1.13 -4.75 1.05
N ASN A 73 -2.42 -4.43 1.01
CA ASN A 73 -3.42 -5.19 1.77
C ASN A 73 -3.50 -6.66 1.31
N ARG A 74 -3.34 -6.95 0.00
CA ARG A 74 -3.28 -8.33 -0.50
C ARG A 74 -2.04 -9.08 -0.01
N HIS A 75 -0.89 -8.41 0.02
CA HIS A 75 0.36 -8.99 0.52
C HIS A 75 0.23 -9.41 2.00
N LEU A 76 -0.29 -8.51 2.85
CA LEU A 76 -0.50 -8.79 4.28
C LEU A 76 -1.44 -9.99 4.51
N LEU A 77 -2.52 -10.09 3.73
CA LEU A 77 -3.42 -11.23 3.80
C LEU A 77 -2.72 -12.53 3.40
N ALA A 78 -1.95 -12.52 2.32
CA ALA A 78 -1.21 -13.70 1.86
C ALA A 78 -0.20 -14.19 2.90
N VAL A 79 0.53 -13.28 3.56
CA VAL A 79 1.48 -13.61 4.64
C VAL A 79 0.77 -14.27 5.82
N LEU A 80 -0.39 -13.74 6.22
CA LEU A 80 -1.17 -14.31 7.32
C LEU A 80 -1.80 -15.67 6.96
N ASP A 81 -2.29 -15.83 5.74
CA ASP A 81 -2.82 -17.10 5.24
C ASP A 81 -1.72 -18.18 5.17
N ALA A 82 -0.52 -17.81 4.71
CA ALA A 82 0.65 -18.68 4.71
C ALA A 82 1.07 -19.08 6.14
N ALA A 83 1.05 -18.13 7.08
CA ALA A 83 1.32 -18.43 8.49
C ALA A 83 0.26 -19.37 9.11
N ALA A 84 -1.02 -19.15 8.80
CA ALA A 84 -2.11 -19.97 9.31
C ALA A 84 -2.06 -21.41 8.78
N THR A 85 -1.71 -21.60 7.51
CA THR A 85 -1.51 -22.93 6.92
C THR A 85 -0.32 -23.66 7.53
N ALA A 86 0.82 -22.98 7.73
CA ALA A 86 1.99 -23.56 8.38
C ALA A 86 1.75 -23.97 9.85
N GLN A 87 0.94 -23.21 10.59
CA GLN A 87 0.57 -23.56 11.97
C GLN A 87 -0.32 -24.80 12.05
N ARG A 88 -1.23 -25.01 11.09
CA ARG A 88 -2.10 -26.20 11.05
C ARG A 88 -1.34 -27.49 10.77
N GLN A 89 -0.25 -27.44 10.01
CA GLN A 89 0.57 -28.61 9.69
C GLN A 89 1.48 -29.06 10.84
N LYS A 90 1.74 -28.20 11.83
CA LYS A 90 2.54 -28.51 13.02
C LYS A 90 1.74 -29.15 14.16
N LYS A 91 0.42 -29.29 14.00
CA LYS A 91 -0.51 -29.84 15.00
C LYS A 91 -1.05 -31.18 14.51
#